data_AF-A0A1I0HA54-F1
#
_entry.id   AF-A0A1I0HA54-F1
#
_cell.length_a   1.000
_cell.length_b   1.000
_cell.length_c   1.000
_cell.angle_alpha   90.00
_cell.angle_beta   90.00
_cell.angle_gamma   90.00
#
_symmetry.space_group_name_H-M   'P 1'
#
loop_
_entity.id
_entity.type
_entity.pdbx_description
1 polymer ?
#
loop_
_entity_poly.entity_id
_entity_poly.type
_entity_poly.pdbx_seq_one_letter_code
_entity_poly.pdbx_strand_id
1 'polypeptide(L)'
;MARIIHLRDYKVSKQRKLIVNIYQLLNRGLEDELDTILMEFDESFITVCKKYNLDAMNVDYFRLPIITFIVTSFIKNSEIRDYFPQSLVLENEDNKHMFKNTLIKILETFDDSYQYNDIRHKAEEELEAIIDEGLCRLLQIIPQKIYLV
;
A
#
# COMPACT_ATOMS: atom_id res chain seq x y z
N MET A 1 12.90 -29.58 -15.16
CA MET A 1 11.69 -30.24 -14.62
C MET A 1 10.54 -29.25 -14.67
N ALA A 2 9.43 -29.58 -15.34
CA ALA A 2 8.25 -28.72 -15.36
C ALA A 2 7.52 -28.85 -14.00
N ARG A 3 7.43 -27.75 -13.25
CA ARG A 3 6.57 -27.68 -12.06
C ARG A 3 5.13 -27.53 -12.53
N ILE A 4 4.27 -28.49 -12.19
CA ILE A 4 2.82 -28.35 -12.36
C ILE A 4 2.35 -27.34 -11.31
N ILE A 5 1.81 -26.21 -11.75
CA ILE A 5 1.27 -25.15 -10.89
C ILE A 5 -0.23 -25.02 -11.22
N HIS A 6 -1.08 -24.89 -10.21
CA HIS A 6 -2.50 -24.64 -10.45
C HIS A 6 -2.70 -23.29 -11.17
N LEU A 7 -3.63 -23.25 -12.13
CA LEU A 7 -3.89 -22.08 -12.95
C LEU A 7 -4.25 -20.82 -12.13
N ARG A 8 -4.93 -21.00 -10.99
CA ARG A 8 -5.26 -19.91 -10.06
C ARG A 8 -4.00 -19.32 -9.43
N ASP A 9 -3.13 -20.17 -8.89
CA ASP A 9 -1.86 -19.74 -8.28
C ASP A 9 -0.94 -19.06 -9.31
N TYR A 10 -0.93 -19.56 -10.54
CA TYR A 10 -0.22 -18.93 -11.65
C TYR A 10 -0.76 -17.52 -11.94
N LYS A 11 -2.09 -17.35 -12.03
CA LYS A 11 -2.71 -16.03 -12.25
C LYS A 11 -2.37 -15.05 -11.14
N VAL A 12 -2.51 -15.47 -9.87
CA VAL A 12 -2.19 -14.62 -8.70
C VAL A 12 -0.71 -14.24 -8.70
N SER A 13 0.18 -15.20 -8.96
CA SER A 13 1.62 -14.93 -9.06
C SER A 13 1.95 -13.92 -10.18
N LYS A 14 1.30 -14.03 -11.34
CA LYS A 14 1.47 -13.08 -12.44
C LYS A 14 0.95 -11.69 -12.12
N GLN A 15 -0.20 -11.58 -11.46
CA GLN A 15 -0.74 -10.30 -11.00
C GLN A 15 0.22 -9.60 -10.02
N ARG A 16 0.72 -10.33 -9.02
CA ARG A 16 1.73 -9.80 -8.09
C ARG A 16 2.98 -9.31 -8.80
N LYS A 17 3.49 -10.12 -9.75
CA LYS A 17 4.66 -9.74 -10.55
C LYS A 17 4.40 -8.47 -11.37
N LEU A 18 3.21 -8.34 -11.95
CA LEU A 18 2.83 -7.15 -12.71
C LEU A 18 2.81 -5.90 -11.82
N ILE A 19 2.18 -5.97 -10.64
CA ILE A 19 2.12 -4.84 -9.69
C ILE A 19 3.54 -4.41 -9.27
N VAL A 20 4.39 -5.36 -8.90
CA VAL A 20 5.79 -5.08 -8.53
C VAL A 20 6.57 -4.45 -9.69
N ASN A 21 6.36 -4.94 -10.92
CA ASN A 21 7.00 -4.36 -12.09
C ASN A 21 6.52 -2.92 -12.36
N ILE A 22 5.23 -2.63 -12.19
CA ILE A 22 4.68 -1.27 -12.33
C ILE A 22 5.29 -0.36 -11.28
N TYR A 23 5.34 -0.81 -10.02
CA TYR A 23 6.00 -0.06 -8.95
C TYR A 23 7.45 0.28 -9.30
N GLN A 24 8.24 -0.71 -9.74
CA GLN A 24 9.64 -0.49 -10.12
C GLN A 24 9.79 0.48 -11.30
N LEU A 25 8.87 0.44 -12.25
CA LEU A 25 8.84 1.37 -13.38
C LEU A 25 8.56 2.80 -12.90
N LEU A 26 7.53 2.97 -12.06
CA LEU A 26 7.18 4.28 -11.48
C LEU A 26 8.33 4.82 -10.63
N ASN A 27 8.91 3.99 -9.77
CA ASN A 27 9.97 4.42 -8.85
C ASN A 27 11.22 4.93 -9.57
N ARG A 28 11.63 4.23 -10.64
CA ARG A 28 12.72 4.71 -11.51
C ARG A 28 12.40 6.04 -12.17
N GLY A 29 11.13 6.27 -12.52
CA GLY A 29 10.67 7.53 -13.09
C GLY A 29 10.62 8.69 -12.09
N LEU A 30 10.71 8.39 -10.80
CA LEU A 30 10.63 9.34 -9.68
C LEU A 30 11.91 9.36 -8.85
N GLU A 31 13.05 8.98 -9.45
CA GLU A 31 14.36 9.03 -8.79
C GLU A 31 14.38 8.33 -7.41
N ASP A 32 13.69 7.19 -7.32
CA ASP A 32 13.57 6.35 -6.12
C ASP A 32 12.75 6.96 -4.95
N GLU A 33 11.97 8.02 -5.18
CA GLU A 33 11.12 8.63 -4.14
C GLU A 33 10.01 7.70 -3.60
N LEU A 34 9.52 6.71 -4.37
CA LEU A 34 8.55 5.75 -3.85
C LEU A 34 9.17 4.79 -2.84
N ASP A 35 10.45 4.46 -2.98
CA ASP A 35 11.16 3.64 -1.98
C ASP A 35 11.28 4.40 -0.66
N THR A 36 11.46 5.73 -0.71
CA THR A 36 11.43 6.58 0.50
C THR A 36 10.07 6.48 1.19
N ILE A 37 8.96 6.66 0.47
CA ILE A 37 7.61 6.54 1.03
C ILE A 37 7.34 5.11 1.54
N LEU A 38 7.82 4.09 0.84
CA LEU A 38 7.69 2.70 1.28
C LEU A 38 8.42 2.46 2.61
N MET A 39 9.62 3.01 2.77
CA MET A 39 10.36 2.94 4.04
C MET A 39 9.63 3.68 5.17
N GLU A 40 9.06 4.86 4.90
CA GLU A 40 8.27 5.61 5.88
C GLU A 40 7.04 4.82 6.36
N PHE A 41 6.35 4.11 5.45
CA PHE A 41 5.27 3.19 5.81
C PHE A 41 5.77 2.06 6.70
N ASP A 42 6.85 1.37 6.31
CA ASP A 42 7.42 0.27 7.08
C ASP A 42 7.79 0.72 8.50
N GLU A 43 8.47 1.86 8.66
CA GLU A 43 8.84 2.42 9.97
C GLU A 43 7.64 2.79 10.83
N SER A 44 6.62 3.40 10.22
CA SER A 44 5.39 3.80 10.91
C SER A 44 4.60 2.58 11.41
N PHE A 45 4.47 1.54 10.57
CA PHE A 45 3.78 0.32 10.98
C PHE A 45 4.56 -0.48 12.02
N ILE A 46 5.89 -0.54 11.94
CA ILE A 46 6.73 -1.13 13.00
C ILE A 46 6.49 -0.41 14.33
N THR A 47 6.38 0.92 14.29
CA THR A 47 6.14 1.73 15.49
C THR A 47 4.79 1.42 16.14
N VAL A 48 3.73 1.33 15.33
CA VAL A 48 2.39 0.89 15.80
C VAL A 48 2.44 -0.51 16.38
N CYS A 49 3.08 -1.47 15.69
CA CYS A 49 3.18 -2.84 16.19
C CYS A 49 3.89 -2.89 17.55
N LYS A 50 5.03 -2.21 17.70
CA LYS A 50 5.76 -2.12 18.98
C LYS A 50 4.93 -1.47 20.08
N LYS A 51 4.24 -0.36 19.78
CA LYS A 51 3.43 0.39 20.74
C LYS A 51 2.31 -0.44 21.35
N TYR A 52 1.75 -1.34 20.54
CA TYR A 52 0.63 -2.19 20.91
C TYR A 52 1.01 -3.64 21.20
N ASN A 53 2.31 -3.91 21.31
CA ASN A 53 2.86 -5.24 21.57
C ASN A 53 2.41 -6.30 20.57
N LEU A 54 2.25 -5.90 19.31
CA LEU A 54 2.01 -6.78 18.17
C LEU A 54 3.35 -7.24 17.60
N ASP A 55 3.38 -8.40 16.95
CA ASP A 55 4.60 -8.89 16.31
C ASP A 55 5.02 -7.98 15.14
N ALA A 56 6.16 -7.30 15.30
CA ALA A 56 6.70 -6.41 14.27
C ALA A 56 7.13 -7.16 13.00
N MET A 57 7.34 -8.49 13.06
CA MET A 57 7.58 -9.32 11.87
C MET A 57 6.37 -9.33 10.93
N ASN A 58 5.19 -8.93 11.41
CA ASN A 58 4.00 -8.82 10.57
C ASN A 58 4.14 -7.75 9.47
N VAL A 59 5.03 -6.77 9.64
CA VAL A 59 5.26 -5.69 8.68
C VAL A 59 5.81 -6.22 7.35
N ASP A 60 6.57 -7.32 7.36
CA ASP A 60 7.04 -7.96 6.13
C ASP A 60 5.88 -8.39 5.21
N TYR A 61 4.72 -8.72 5.79
CA TYR A 61 3.50 -9.06 5.05
C TYR A 61 2.75 -7.84 4.55
N PHE A 62 3.01 -6.64 5.08
CA PHE A 62 2.38 -5.39 4.63
C PHE A 62 3.00 -4.86 3.35
N ARG A 63 4.23 -5.24 3.03
CA ARG A 63 5.00 -4.67 1.91
C ARG A 63 4.30 -4.77 0.56
N LEU A 64 3.74 -5.93 0.23
CA LEU A 64 2.99 -6.09 -1.02
C LEU A 64 1.66 -5.29 -1.04
N PRO A 65 0.86 -5.31 0.04
CA PRO A 65 -0.26 -4.37 0.21
C PRO A 65 0.12 -2.89 0.04
N ILE A 66 1.20 -2.42 0.66
CA ILE A 66 1.68 -1.02 0.52
C ILE A 66 2.01 -0.70 -0.94
N ILE A 67 2.80 -1.57 -1.59
CA ILE A 67 3.14 -1.42 -3.01
C ILE A 67 1.87 -1.40 -3.88
N THR A 68 0.90 -2.25 -3.59
CA THR A 68 -0.37 -2.31 -4.32
C THR A 68 -1.18 -1.02 -4.12
N PHE A 69 -1.23 -0.50 -2.90
CA PHE A 69 -1.86 0.78 -2.57
C PHE A 69 -1.21 1.93 -3.34
N ILE A 70 0.12 2.04 -3.31
CA ILE A 70 0.91 3.04 -4.03
C ILE A 70 0.61 3.01 -5.52
N VAL A 71 0.73 1.83 -6.15
CA VAL A 71 0.51 1.68 -7.59
C VAL A 71 -0.93 2.04 -7.98
N THR A 72 -1.91 1.60 -7.18
CA THR A 72 -3.33 1.88 -7.46
C THR A 72 -3.64 3.37 -7.33
N SER A 73 -3.10 4.03 -6.31
CA SER A 73 -3.22 5.48 -6.11
C SER A 73 -2.57 6.23 -7.28
N PHE A 74 -1.39 5.81 -7.73
CA PHE A 74 -0.72 6.38 -8.90
C PHE A 74 -1.56 6.25 -10.18
N ILE A 75 -2.03 5.05 -10.49
CA ILE A 75 -2.82 4.79 -11.71
C ILE A 75 -4.09 5.64 -11.70
N LYS A 76 -4.88 5.57 -10.62
CA LYS A 76 -6.12 6.35 -10.48
C LYS A 76 -5.88 7.86 -10.66
N ASN A 77 -4.81 8.39 -10.06
CA ASN A 77 -4.52 9.82 -10.13
C ASN A 77 -3.81 10.23 -11.44
N SER A 78 -3.27 9.28 -12.20
CA SER A 78 -2.69 9.52 -13.53
C SER A 78 -3.74 9.59 -14.65
N GLU A 79 -4.80 8.77 -14.58
CA GLU A 79 -5.85 8.70 -15.61
C GLU A 79 -6.83 9.87 -15.57
N ILE A 80 -6.99 10.53 -14.42
CA ILE A 80 -8.02 11.55 -14.21
C ILE A 80 -7.55 12.98 -14.50
N ARG A 81 -6.23 13.19 -14.66
CA ARG A 81 -5.67 14.53 -14.97
C ARG A 81 -6.18 15.08 -16.31
N ASP A 82 -6.44 14.21 -17.28
CA ASP A 82 -6.93 14.62 -18.60
C ASP A 82 -8.35 15.20 -18.56
N TYR A 83 -9.10 14.97 -17.47
CA TYR A 83 -10.46 15.46 -17.29
C TYR A 83 -10.56 16.66 -16.34
N PHE A 84 -9.61 16.84 -15.41
CA PHE A 84 -9.65 17.91 -14.41
C PHE A 84 -8.26 18.52 -14.13
N PRO A 85 -7.92 19.68 -14.73
CA PRO A 85 -6.59 20.29 -14.63
C PRO A 85 -6.32 21.03 -13.31
N GLN A 86 -7.29 21.10 -12.40
CA GLN A 86 -7.15 21.76 -11.10
C GLN A 86 -7.59 20.81 -9.98
N SER A 87 -6.58 20.27 -9.28
CA SER A 87 -6.61 19.98 -7.85
C SER A 87 -7.87 19.32 -7.28
N LEU A 88 -8.41 18.30 -7.93
CA LEU A 88 -9.40 17.44 -7.30
C LEU A 88 -8.68 16.21 -6.76
N VAL A 89 -8.48 16.18 -5.44
CA VAL A 89 -8.10 14.99 -4.67
C VAL A 89 -9.23 13.98 -4.86
N LEU A 90 -9.18 13.19 -5.94
CA LEU A 90 -10.28 12.30 -6.31
C LEU A 90 -10.15 10.96 -5.58
N GLU A 91 -11.13 10.73 -4.70
CA GLU A 91 -11.65 9.44 -4.21
C GLU A 91 -10.65 8.26 -4.17
N ASN A 92 -9.56 8.44 -3.41
CA ASN A 92 -8.76 7.32 -2.92
C ASN A 92 -9.41 6.62 -1.72
N GLU A 93 -10.56 7.08 -1.23
CA GLU A 93 -11.25 6.50 -0.06
C GLU A 93 -11.45 4.99 -0.19
N ASP A 94 -11.92 4.51 -1.34
CA ASP A 94 -12.07 3.06 -1.58
C ASP A 94 -10.72 2.32 -1.50
N ASN A 95 -9.65 2.92 -2.03
CA ASN A 95 -8.31 2.33 -2.01
C ASN A 95 -7.75 2.33 -0.58
N LYS A 96 -7.97 3.41 0.19
CA LYS A 96 -7.59 3.53 1.60
C LYS A 96 -8.34 2.51 2.45
N HIS A 97 -9.67 2.42 2.30
CA HIS A 97 -10.49 1.44 3.02
C HIS A 97 -10.07 0.01 2.68
N MET A 98 -9.83 -0.31 1.41
CA MET A 98 -9.38 -1.64 1.00
C MET A 98 -7.99 -1.95 1.57
N PHE A 99 -7.07 -0.99 1.56
CA PHE A 99 -5.74 -1.13 2.12
C PHE A 99 -5.79 -1.34 3.63
N LYS A 100 -6.50 -0.47 4.37
CA LYS A 100 -6.74 -0.59 5.82
C LYS A 100 -7.30 -1.96 6.18
N ASN A 101 -8.37 -2.40 5.51
CA ASN A 101 -8.98 -3.70 5.76
C ASN A 101 -8.01 -4.86 5.49
N THR A 102 -7.13 -4.72 4.49
CA THR A 102 -6.09 -5.71 4.21
C THR A 102 -5.06 -5.78 5.34
N LEU A 103 -4.59 -4.63 5.84
CA LEU A 103 -3.65 -4.57 6.97
C LEU A 103 -4.25 -5.18 8.24
N ILE A 104 -5.50 -4.80 8.58
CA ILE A 104 -6.25 -5.38 9.69
C ILE A 104 -6.35 -6.89 9.53
N LYS A 105 -6.66 -7.38 8.31
CA LYS A 105 -6.82 -8.81 8.10
C LYS A 105 -5.51 -9.58 8.26
N ILE A 106 -4.39 -8.99 7.88
CA ILE A 106 -3.06 -9.56 8.12
C ILE A 106 -2.81 -9.63 9.63
N LEU A 107 -3.04 -8.55 10.37
CA LEU A 107 -2.91 -8.55 11.84
C LEU A 107 -3.80 -9.61 12.51
N GLU A 108 -5.08 -9.70 12.12
CA GLU A 108 -5.99 -10.73 12.62
C GLU A 108 -5.56 -12.16 12.31
N THR A 109 -4.78 -12.37 11.24
CA THR A 109 -4.37 -13.70 10.77
C THR A 109 -3.08 -14.16 11.44
N PHE A 110 -2.14 -13.25 11.67
CA PHE A 110 -0.81 -13.58 12.16
C PHE A 110 -0.60 -13.23 13.64
N ASP A 111 -1.48 -12.44 14.24
CA ASP A 111 -1.40 -12.04 15.64
C ASP A 111 -2.70 -12.34 16.38
N ASP A 112 -2.74 -13.50 17.05
CA ASP A 112 -3.89 -13.92 17.86
C ASP A 112 -4.23 -12.89 18.95
N SER A 113 -3.24 -12.14 19.43
CA SER A 113 -3.46 -11.12 20.47
C SER A 113 -4.28 -9.95 19.94
N TYR A 114 -4.27 -9.69 18.63
CA TYR A 114 -5.04 -8.62 18.00
C TYR A 114 -6.56 -8.87 18.07
N GLN A 115 -7.01 -10.13 18.12
CA GLN A 115 -8.44 -10.48 18.14
C GLN A 115 -9.12 -10.23 19.49
N TYR A 116 -8.37 -10.21 20.59
CA TYR A 116 -8.92 -10.20 21.96
C TYR A 116 -8.62 -8.93 22.75
N ASN A 117 -8.06 -7.91 22.12
CA ASN A 117 -7.45 -6.78 22.82
C ASN A 117 -8.27 -5.49 22.65
N ASP A 118 -8.53 -4.80 23.76
CA ASP A 118 -9.13 -3.45 23.80
C ASP A 118 -8.31 -2.40 23.01
N ILE A 119 -7.08 -2.77 22.65
CA ILE A 119 -6.13 -1.99 21.86
C ILE A 119 -6.51 -1.91 20.37
N ARG A 120 -7.38 -2.80 19.87
CA ARG A 120 -7.73 -2.90 18.44
C ARG A 120 -8.18 -1.57 17.84
N HIS A 121 -9.14 -0.88 18.47
CA HIS A 121 -9.66 0.38 17.94
C HIS A 121 -8.58 1.47 17.83
N LYS A 122 -7.69 1.57 18.81
CA LYS A 122 -6.60 2.55 18.79
C LYS A 122 -5.56 2.22 17.71
N ALA A 123 -5.24 0.95 17.54
CA ALA A 123 -4.36 0.53 16.45
C ALA A 123 -4.98 0.82 15.08
N GLU A 124 -6.28 0.57 14.89
CA GLU A 124 -6.98 0.87 13.64
C GLU A 124 -7.02 2.38 13.31
N GLU A 125 -7.19 3.24 14.31
CA GLU A 125 -7.10 4.70 14.16
C GLU A 125 -5.70 5.16 13.77
N GLU A 126 -4.64 4.60 14.39
CA GLU A 126 -3.26 4.94 14.03
C GLU A 126 -2.87 4.43 12.64
N LEU A 127 -3.35 3.23 12.25
CA LEU A 127 -3.17 2.73 10.89
C LEU A 127 -3.84 3.67 9.87
N GLU A 128 -5.04 4.17 10.16
CA GLU A 128 -5.73 5.11 9.28
C GLU A 128 -4.97 6.43 9.14
N ALA A 129 -4.46 6.98 10.24
CA ALA A 129 -3.63 8.18 10.20
C ALA A 129 -2.36 7.98 9.34
N ILE A 130 -1.68 6.83 9.47
CA ILE A 130 -0.50 6.49 8.65
C ILE A 130 -0.87 6.40 7.17
N ILE A 131 -2.00 5.79 6.84
CA ILE A 131 -2.48 5.68 5.46
C ILE A 131 -2.76 7.05 4.85
N ASP A 132 -3.42 7.94 5.61
CA ASP A 132 -3.72 9.29 5.16
C ASP A 132 -2.45 10.13 4.96
N GLU A 133 -1.50 10.06 5.89
CA GLU A 133 -0.22 10.76 5.78
C GLU A 133 0.60 10.25 4.59
N GLY A 134 0.72 8.93 4.45
CA GLY A 134 1.44 8.31 3.34
C GLY A 134 0.79 8.61 1.98
N LEU A 135 -0.54 8.70 1.92
CA LEU A 135 -1.23 9.15 0.71
C LEU A 135 -0.90 10.61 0.39
N CYS A 136 -0.91 11.50 1.39
CA CYS A 136 -0.55 12.90 1.20
C CYS A 136 0.87 13.04 0.64
N ARG A 137 1.84 12.30 1.18
CA ARG A 137 3.22 12.23 0.68
C ARG A 137 3.26 11.73 -0.76
N LEU A 138 2.53 10.66 -1.05
CA LEU A 138 2.45 10.09 -2.40
C LEU A 138 1.97 11.12 -3.42
N LEU A 139 0.89 11.84 -3.10
CA LEU A 139 0.33 12.86 -3.97
C LEU A 139 1.29 14.04 -4.22
N GLN A 140 2.22 14.33 -3.30
CA GLN A 140 3.23 15.39 -3.48
C GLN A 140 4.28 15.04 -4.53
N ILE A 141 4.62 13.75 -4.66
CA ILE A 141 5.66 13.28 -5.58
C ILE A 141 5.10 12.82 -6.93
N ILE A 142 3.78 12.64 -7.07
CA ILE A 142 3.17 12.32 -8.37
C ILE A 142 3.43 13.50 -9.32
N PRO A 143 4.22 13.30 -10.40
CA PRO A 143 4.47 14.35 -11.35
C PRO A 143 3.16 14.63 -12.07
N GLN A 144 2.83 15.92 -12.23
CA GLN A 144 1.65 16.35 -12.96
C GLN A 144 1.72 16.04 -14.47
N LYS A 145 2.55 15.11 -14.96
CA LYS A 145 2.61 14.65 -16.36
C LYS A 145 3.12 13.21 -16.48
N ILE A 146 2.22 12.23 -16.51
CA ILE A 146 2.50 10.97 -17.21
C ILE A 146 2.08 11.17 -18.66
N TYR A 147 3.03 11.50 -19.53
CA TYR A 147 2.85 11.41 -20.99
C TYR A 147 3.36 10.03 -21.40
N LEU A 148 2.44 9.08 -21.63
CA LEU A 148 2.75 7.85 -22.34
C LEU A 148 2.68 8.17 -23.84
N VAL A 149 3.84 8.30 -24.49
CA VAL A 149 3.97 8.38 -25.95
C VAL A 149 3.87 6.98 -26.55
#